data_AF-A0A352UJ02-F1
#
_entry.id   AF-A0A352UJ02-F1
#
_cell.length_a   1.000
_cell.length_b   1.000
_cell.length_c   1.000
_cell.angle_alpha   90.00
_cell.angle_beta   90.00
_cell.angle_gamma   90.00
#
_symmetry.space_group_name_H-M   'P 1'
#
loop_
_entity.id
_entity.type
_entity.pdbx_description
1 polymer ?
#
loop_
_entity_poly.entity_id
_entity_poly.type
_entity_poly.pdbx_seq_one_letter_code
_entity_poly.pdbx_strand_id
1 'polypeptide(L)' 'IGDRSTGKSAIALDAIINQKGGDLVCIYVAIGQKAGKVAQTLGMLEQFGAMEHTIIV' A
#
# COMPACT_ATOMS: atom_id res chain seq x y z
N ILE A 1 8.88 -11.22 -6.57
CA ILE A 1 10.15 -11.62 -7.22
C ILE A 1 10.82 -10.38 -7.82
N GLY A 2 12.14 -10.35 -7.90
CA GLY A 2 12.89 -9.26 -8.52
C GLY A 2 13.72 -8.43 -7.54
N ASP A 3 14.74 -7.78 -8.10
CA ASP A 3 15.80 -7.09 -7.36
C ASP A 3 15.31 -5.86 -6.61
N ARG A 4 16.14 -5.32 -5.72
CA ARG A 4 15.80 -4.08 -4.99
C ARG A 4 15.50 -2.93 -5.95
N SER A 5 14.56 -2.07 -5.53
CA SER A 5 14.18 -0.83 -6.25
C SER A 5 13.54 -1.00 -7.64
N THR A 6 13.06 -2.19 -8.01
CA THR A 6 12.36 -2.45 -9.29
C THR A 6 10.85 -2.14 -9.28
N GLY A 7 10.38 -1.24 -8.42
CA GLY A 7 8.95 -0.84 -8.40
C GLY A 7 7.95 -1.84 -7.79
N LYS A 8 8.41 -2.96 -7.23
CA LYS A 8 7.54 -3.99 -6.60
C LYS A 8 6.53 -3.44 -5.57
N SER A 9 6.96 -2.47 -4.75
CA SER A 9 6.04 -1.85 -3.79
C SER A 9 5.07 -0.89 -4.46
N ALA A 10 5.51 -0.17 -5.50
CA ALA A 10 4.66 0.78 -6.23
C ALA A 10 3.48 0.04 -6.87
N ILE A 11 3.75 -1.03 -7.62
CA ILE A 11 2.68 -1.81 -8.27
C ILE A 11 1.68 -2.42 -7.27
N ALA A 12 2.15 -2.81 -6.08
CA ALA A 12 1.25 -3.32 -5.03
C ALA A 12 0.37 -2.21 -4.45
N LEU A 13 0.90 -1.00 -4.28
CA LEU A 13 0.11 0.14 -3.80
C LEU A 13 -0.88 0.62 -4.85
N ASP A 14 -0.47 0.68 -6.12
CA ASP A 14 -1.37 1.03 -7.23
C ASP A 14 -2.54 0.05 -7.33
N ALA A 15 -2.27 -1.24 -7.13
CA ALA A 15 -3.31 -2.26 -7.11
C ALA A 15 -4.34 -2.02 -6.00
N ILE A 16 -3.91 -1.65 -4.79
CA ILE A 16 -4.77 -1.31 -3.65
C ILE A 16 -5.60 -0.04 -3.94
N ILE A 17 -4.94 1.01 -4.44
CA ILE A 17 -5.59 2.30 -4.74
C ILE A 17 -6.68 2.13 -5.79
N ASN A 18 -6.45 1.30 -6.81
CA ASN A 18 -7.42 1.06 -7.87
C ASN A 18 -8.68 0.30 -7.43
N GLN A 19 -8.73 -0.23 -6.21
CA GLN A 19 -9.95 -0.88 -5.68
C GLN A 19 -10.94 0.11 -5.06
N LYS A 20 -10.61 1.40 -5.04
CA LYS A 20 -11.48 2.44 -4.48
C LYS A 20 -12.87 2.42 -5.13
N GLY A 21 -13.91 2.37 -4.29
CA GLY A 21 -15.31 2.30 -4.74
C GLY A 21 -15.77 0.91 -5.20
N GLY A 22 -14.90 -0.10 -5.12
CA GLY A 22 -15.25 -1.51 -5.32
C GLY A 22 -15.67 -2.21 -4.02
N ASP A 23 -15.88 -3.52 -4.12
CA ASP A 23 -16.22 -4.41 -3.00
C ASP A 23 -15.02 -5.28 -2.62
N LEU A 24 -13.87 -4.66 -2.37
CA LEU A 24 -12.64 -5.36 -1.99
C LEU A 24 -11.94 -4.66 -0.82
N VAL A 25 -11.75 -5.41 0.27
CA VAL A 25 -10.92 -5.00 1.40
C VAL A 25 -9.47 -5.44 1.15
N CYS A 26 -8.53 -4.51 1.29
CA CYS A 26 -7.11 -4.75 1.09
C CYS A 26 -6.37 -4.86 2.43
N ILE A 27 -5.30 -5.66 2.46
CA ILE A 27 -4.41 -5.78 3.63
C ILE A 27 -2.97 -5.63 3.15
N TYR A 28 -2.25 -4.61 3.64
CA TYR A 28 -0.85 -4.37 3.35
C TYR A 28 0.02 -4.71 4.57
N VAL A 29 0.77 -5.81 4.49
CA VAL A 29 1.65 -6.28 5.58
C VAL A 29 3.10 -5.88 5.33
N ALA A 30 3.62 -4.97 6.15
CA ALA A 30 4.96 -4.41 6.03
C ALA A 30 6.00 -5.17 6.88
N ILE A 31 6.53 -6.27 6.34
CA ILE A 31 7.50 -7.12 7.07
C ILE A 31 8.92 -6.55 6.97
N GLY A 32 9.54 -6.27 8.12
CA GLY A 32 10.93 -5.83 8.23
C GLY A 32 11.22 -4.47 7.56
N GLN A 33 10.20 -3.64 7.36
CA GLN A 33 10.35 -2.30 6.77
C GLN A 33 10.69 -1.26 7.83
N LYS A 34 11.38 -0.19 7.41
CA LYS A 34 11.62 0.98 8.27
C LYS A 34 10.29 1.68 8.56
N ALA A 35 10.07 2.09 9.81
CA ALA A 35 8.85 2.79 10.23
C ALA A 35 8.52 4.00 9.35
N GLY A 36 9.52 4.82 9.01
CA GLY A 36 9.32 5.97 8.12
C GLY A 36 8.83 5.60 6.72
N LYS A 37 9.18 4.41 6.21
CA LYS A 37 8.68 3.92 4.92
C LYS A 37 7.22 3.46 5.03
N VAL A 38 6.84 2.83 6.14
CA VAL A 38 5.44 2.48 6.42
C VAL A 38 4.59 3.75 6.55
N ALA A 39 5.09 4.78 7.25
CA ALA A 39 4.39 6.06 7.37
C ALA A 39 4.19 6.77 6.01
N GLN A 40 5.17 6.68 5.10
CA GLN A 40 5.01 7.18 3.72
C GLN A 40 3.92 6.41 2.95
N THR A 41 3.86 5.09 3.11
CA THR A 41 2.80 4.28 2.52
C THR A 41 1.42 4.64 3.06
N LEU A 42 1.30 4.82 4.38
CA LEU A 42 0.06 5.29 5.01
C LEU A 42 -0.39 6.63 4.41
N GLY A 43 0.48 7.65 4.41
CA GLY A 43 0.13 8.97 3.87
C GLY A 43 -0.24 8.94 2.39
N MET A 44 0.38 8.06 1.60
CA MET A 44 0.00 7.84 0.21
C MET A 44 -1.40 7.25 0.09
N LEU A 45 -1.71 6.18 0.84
CA LEU A 45 -3.04 5.57 0.82
C LEU A 45 -4.12 6.54 1.32
N GLU A 46 -3.82 7.39 2.32
CA GLU A 46 -4.74 8.45 2.77
C GLU A 46 -4.98 9.49 1.68
N GLN A 47 -3.92 9.98 1.02
CA GLN A 47 -4.01 10.97 -0.05
C GLN A 47 -4.90 10.51 -1.20
N PHE A 48 -4.85 9.23 -1.56
CA PHE A 48 -5.69 8.67 -2.62
C PHE A 48 -7.07 8.19 -2.11
N GLY A 49 -7.33 8.26 -0.81
CA GLY A 49 -8.57 7.79 -0.18
C GLY A 49 -8.73 6.26 -0.26
N ALA A 50 -7.62 5.53 -0.17
CA ALA A 50 -7.58 4.08 -0.18
C ALA A 50 -7.47 3.45 1.22
N MET A 51 -7.21 4.26 2.26
CA MET A 51 -7.20 3.78 3.65
C MET A 51 -8.59 3.34 4.14
N GLU A 52 -9.68 3.85 3.56
CA GLU A 52 -11.06 3.48 3.93
C GLU A 52 -11.33 1.98 3.74
N HIS A 53 -10.67 1.36 2.77
CA HIS A 53 -10.80 -0.06 2.46
C HIS A 53 -9.50 -0.86 2.67
N THR A 54 -8.52 -0.29 3.39
CA THR A 54 -7.21 -0.94 3.57
C THR A 54 -6.79 -1.02 5.05
N ILE A 55 -6.34 -2.20 5.47
CA ILE A 55 -5.69 -2.43 6.76
C ILE A 55 -4.18 -2.54 6.54
N ILE A 56 -3.39 -1.82 7.35
CA ILE A 56 -1.92 -1.93 7.34
C ILE A 56 -1.49 -2.73 8.59
N VAL A 57 -0.62 -3.72 8.40
CA VAL A 57 -0.02 -4.55 9.46
C VAL A 57 1.50 -4.42 9.45
#